data_AF-A0A2E4EJ07-F1
#
_entry.id   AF-A0A2E4EJ07-F1
#
_cell.length_a   1.000
_cell.length_b   1.000
_cell.length_c   1.000
_cell.angle_alpha   90.00
_cell.angle_beta   90.00
_cell.angle_gamma   90.00
#
_symmetry.space_group_name_H-M   'P 1'
#
loop_
_entity.id
_entity.type
_entity.pdbx_description
1 polymer ?
#
loop_
_entity_poly.entity_id
_entity_poly.type
_entity_poly.pdbx_seq_one_letter_code
_entity_poly.pdbx_strand_id
1 'polypeptide(L)'
;MNLRKSITCFGIISLLLVSCKTLKYNEVAANRYAYADEVKPFDVLVVPGTPYYQEGMTNVMLYRLLWAQHLYNNGFAKKIIFSGAAVYTPFVESCIMKEYAKLLGLPGDSILLETQAETSVDNIYYSNLLARKNELKDLLVATDMFQSLRYAQFQKQTNIQFNIVPMIKDSIDLDFRFKVAINDSVCYQKGWVDYKKRKPSYERFAKSGGKFLPDEVVK
;
A
#
# COMPACT_ATOMS: atom_id res chain seq x y z
N MET A 1 9.22 9.87 -49.73
CA MET A 1 9.88 10.35 -48.49
C MET A 1 8.79 10.47 -47.42
N ASN A 2 9.02 10.05 -46.16
CA ASN A 2 8.24 10.48 -44.95
C ASN A 2 7.43 9.45 -44.13
N LEU A 3 7.41 8.14 -44.40
CA LEU A 3 6.79 7.20 -43.43
C LEU A 3 7.75 6.77 -42.32
N ARG A 4 9.00 6.42 -42.66
CA ARG A 4 10.03 6.05 -41.67
C ARG A 4 10.41 7.21 -40.75
N LYS A 5 10.57 8.44 -41.26
CA LYS A 5 10.92 9.63 -40.44
C LYS A 5 9.81 10.00 -39.43
N SER A 6 8.53 9.84 -39.80
CA SER A 6 7.41 10.08 -38.88
C SER A 6 7.36 9.04 -37.75
N ILE A 7 7.58 7.76 -38.05
CA ILE A 7 7.60 6.71 -37.01
C ILE A 7 8.74 6.93 -36.01
N THR A 8 9.93 7.35 -36.46
CA THR A 8 11.05 7.67 -35.55
C THR A 8 10.76 8.89 -34.67
N CYS A 9 10.14 9.95 -35.21
CA CYS A 9 9.73 11.11 -34.42
C CYS A 9 8.65 10.78 -33.38
N PHE A 10 7.65 9.95 -33.71
CA PHE A 10 6.64 9.49 -32.75
C PHE A 10 7.24 8.65 -31.62
N GLY A 11 8.22 7.80 -31.91
CA GLY A 11 8.97 7.04 -30.90
C GLY A 11 9.76 7.93 -29.94
N ILE A 12 10.46 8.94 -30.46
CA ILE A 12 11.25 9.88 -29.64
C ILE A 12 10.33 10.74 -28.74
N ILE A 13 9.21 11.24 -29.26
CA ILE A 13 8.25 12.04 -28.48
C ILE A 13 7.61 11.19 -27.37
N SER A 14 7.23 9.95 -27.65
CA SER A 14 6.66 9.05 -26.62
C SER A 14 7.67 8.69 -25.53
N LEU A 15 8.94 8.45 -25.89
CA LEU A 15 10.05 8.28 -24.92
C LEU A 15 10.27 9.53 -24.04
N LEU A 16 10.26 10.72 -24.62
CA LEU A 16 10.40 11.99 -23.89
C LEU A 16 9.24 12.22 -22.91
N LEU A 17 8.00 11.91 -23.31
CA LEU A 17 6.82 12.05 -22.45
C LEU A 17 6.82 11.06 -21.28
N VAL A 18 7.29 9.83 -21.50
CA VAL A 18 7.46 8.83 -20.41
C VAL A 18 8.53 9.31 -19.43
N SER A 19 9.68 9.77 -19.93
CA SER A 19 10.78 10.28 -19.11
C SER A 19 10.37 11.49 -18.25
N CYS A 20 9.59 12.42 -18.80
CA CYS A 20 9.11 13.58 -18.05
C CYS A 20 8.15 13.20 -16.92
N LYS A 21 7.31 12.17 -17.11
CA LYS A 21 6.41 11.67 -16.05
C LYS A 21 7.17 10.95 -14.94
N THR A 22 8.16 10.13 -15.27
CA THR A 22 8.96 9.40 -14.27
C THR A 22 9.78 10.36 -13.41
N LEU A 23 10.39 11.38 -14.01
CA LEU A 23 11.11 12.43 -13.26
C LEU A 23 10.19 13.14 -12.27
N LYS A 24 8.98 13.55 -12.71
CA LYS A 24 7.98 14.17 -11.82
C LYS A 24 7.51 13.25 -10.70
N TYR A 25 7.38 11.95 -10.95
CA TYR A 25 6.96 10.99 -9.93
C TYR A 25 8.04 10.79 -8.86
N ASN A 26 9.30 10.71 -9.27
CA ASN A 26 10.41 10.60 -8.33
C ASN A 26 10.56 11.87 -7.50
N GLU A 27 10.41 13.05 -8.10
CA GLU A 27 10.44 14.33 -7.39
C GLU A 27 9.30 14.44 -6.36
N VAL A 28 8.07 14.06 -6.72
CA VAL A 28 6.95 14.05 -5.77
C VAL A 28 7.18 13.05 -4.62
N ALA A 29 7.73 11.87 -4.90
CA ALA A 29 8.08 10.89 -3.87
C ALA A 29 9.16 11.44 -2.93
N ALA A 30 10.23 12.03 -3.47
CA ALA A 30 11.32 12.63 -2.71
C ALA A 30 10.82 13.78 -1.83
N ASN A 31 10.00 14.69 -2.36
CA ASN A 31 9.46 15.81 -1.60
C ASN A 31 8.54 15.35 -0.46
N ARG A 32 7.71 14.33 -0.70
CA ARG A 32 6.85 13.74 0.36
C ARG A 32 7.65 13.03 1.43
N TYR A 33 8.73 12.34 1.05
CA TYR A 33 9.65 11.75 2.00
C TYR A 33 10.36 12.80 2.84
N ALA A 34 10.92 13.85 2.20
CA ALA A 34 11.59 14.94 2.89
C ALA A 34 10.66 15.64 3.90
N TYR A 35 9.42 15.93 3.49
CA TYR A 35 8.41 16.47 4.40
C TYR A 35 8.12 15.51 5.56
N ALA A 36 7.89 14.23 5.27
CA ALA A 36 7.63 13.24 6.31
C ALA A 36 8.83 13.08 7.27
N ASP A 37 10.06 13.24 6.78
CA ASP A 37 11.29 13.18 7.58
C ASP A 37 11.46 14.42 8.48
N GLU A 38 11.01 15.59 8.01
CA GLU A 38 11.01 16.84 8.77
C GLU A 38 10.00 16.81 9.93
N VAL A 39 8.82 16.23 9.72
CA VAL A 39 7.71 16.27 10.69
C VAL A 39 7.52 14.99 11.51
N LYS A 40 8.38 13.97 11.31
CA LYS A 40 8.34 12.72 12.10
C LYS A 40 8.59 12.99 13.60
N PRO A 41 8.15 12.10 14.52
CA PRO A 41 7.43 10.85 14.28
C PRO A 41 5.92 11.04 14.13
N PHE A 42 5.34 10.34 13.16
CA PHE A 42 3.91 10.09 13.09
C PHE A 42 3.48 9.09 14.17
N ASP A 43 2.20 9.09 14.54
CA ASP A 43 1.70 8.11 15.50
C ASP A 43 1.68 6.70 14.90
N VAL A 44 1.32 6.58 13.62
CA VAL A 44 1.18 5.28 12.98
C VAL A 44 1.48 5.28 11.49
N LEU A 45 2.23 4.26 11.07
CA LEU A 45 2.45 3.92 9.69
C LEU A 45 1.33 2.99 9.21
N VAL A 46 0.59 3.36 8.17
CA VAL A 46 -0.42 2.50 7.54
C VAL A 46 0.19 1.89 6.29
N VAL A 47 0.22 0.56 6.22
CA VAL A 47 0.81 -0.19 5.10
C VAL A 47 -0.28 -1.07 4.47
N PRO A 48 -0.79 -0.70 3.28
CA PRO A 48 -1.87 -1.42 2.62
C PRO A 48 -1.45 -2.81 2.13
N GLY A 49 -2.36 -3.75 2.27
CA GLY A 49 -2.24 -5.13 1.84
C GLY A 49 -2.24 -5.32 0.34
N THR A 50 -1.83 -6.51 -0.06
CA THR A 50 -1.93 -7.01 -1.43
C THR A 50 -2.01 -8.54 -1.37
N PRO A 51 -2.55 -9.21 -2.40
CA PRO A 51 -2.78 -10.65 -2.32
C PRO A 51 -1.51 -11.45 -2.05
N TYR A 52 -1.66 -12.45 -1.16
CA TYR A 52 -0.69 -13.50 -0.94
C TYR A 52 -1.17 -14.79 -1.57
N TYR A 53 -0.31 -15.45 -2.35
CA TYR A 53 -0.59 -16.75 -2.95
C TYR A 53 0.35 -17.78 -2.31
N GLN A 54 -0.10 -19.03 -2.13
CA GLN A 54 0.74 -20.08 -1.54
C GLN A 54 2.00 -20.37 -2.38
N GLU A 55 1.95 -20.08 -3.68
CA GLU A 55 3.08 -20.16 -4.60
C GLU A 55 4.20 -19.17 -4.25
N GLY A 56 3.88 -18.12 -3.49
CA GLY A 56 4.83 -17.13 -3.02
C GLY A 56 4.22 -15.75 -2.82
N MET A 57 4.91 -14.96 -2.01
CA MET A 57 4.61 -13.56 -1.80
C MET A 57 4.83 -12.75 -3.10
N THR A 58 3.96 -11.78 -3.37
CA THR A 58 4.12 -10.87 -4.51
C THR A 58 5.23 -9.85 -4.26
N ASN A 59 5.89 -9.38 -5.33
CA ASN A 59 6.88 -8.31 -5.24
C ASN A 59 6.32 -7.03 -4.60
N VAL A 60 5.04 -6.74 -4.83
CA VAL A 60 4.37 -5.57 -4.23
C VAL A 60 4.31 -5.70 -2.70
N MET A 61 3.96 -6.89 -2.18
CA MET A 61 3.94 -7.13 -0.73
C MET A 61 5.35 -6.99 -0.15
N LEU A 62 6.34 -7.63 -0.79
CA LEU A 62 7.74 -7.57 -0.37
C LEU A 62 8.22 -6.13 -0.27
N TYR A 63 8.06 -5.34 -1.34
CA TYR A 63 8.56 -3.98 -1.38
C TYR A 63 7.85 -3.08 -0.36
N ARG A 64 6.55 -3.28 -0.09
CA ARG A 64 5.85 -2.56 0.98
C ARG A 64 6.34 -2.94 2.36
N LEU A 65 6.68 -4.21 2.59
CA LEU A 65 7.26 -4.67 3.86
C LEU A 65 8.66 -4.08 4.08
N LEU A 66 9.52 -4.10 3.06
CA LEU A 66 10.84 -3.46 3.13
C LEU A 66 10.74 -1.95 3.33
N TRP A 67 9.77 -1.32 2.66
CA TRP A 67 9.52 0.10 2.83
C TRP A 67 9.02 0.44 4.24
N ALA A 68 8.12 -0.37 4.78
CA ALA A 68 7.67 -0.25 6.15
C ALA A 68 8.82 -0.42 7.16
N GLN A 69 9.69 -1.40 6.93
CA GLN A 69 10.89 -1.63 7.74
C GLN A 69 11.83 -0.42 7.69
N HIS A 70 12.13 0.11 6.50
CA HIS A 70 12.96 1.30 6.34
C HIS A 70 12.39 2.49 7.12
N LEU A 71 11.12 2.81 6.92
CA LEU A 71 10.48 3.95 7.59
C LEU A 71 10.43 3.78 9.11
N TYR A 72 10.06 2.59 9.59
CA TYR A 72 10.01 2.32 11.03
C TYR A 72 11.40 2.44 11.68
N ASN A 73 12.42 1.82 11.09
CA ASN A 73 13.79 1.87 11.61
C ASN A 73 14.39 3.29 11.61
N ASN A 74 13.91 4.17 10.72
CA ASN A 74 14.32 5.58 10.66
C ASN A 74 13.42 6.51 11.49
N GLY A 75 12.55 5.97 12.33
CA GLY A 75 11.74 6.73 13.29
C GLY A 75 10.56 7.49 12.68
N PHE A 76 10.10 7.11 11.49
CA PHE A 76 8.97 7.80 10.85
C PHE A 76 7.65 7.60 11.60
N ALA A 77 7.46 6.48 12.30
CA ALA A 77 6.24 6.24 13.06
C ALA A 77 6.47 5.39 14.31
N LYS A 78 5.61 5.56 15.32
CA LYS A 78 5.68 4.82 16.60
C LYS A 78 5.07 3.41 16.50
N LYS A 79 4.02 3.25 15.68
CA LYS A 79 3.30 2.00 15.43
C LYS A 79 3.16 1.73 13.94
N ILE A 80 2.82 0.50 13.58
CA ILE A 80 2.51 0.08 12.21
C ILE A 80 1.12 -0.57 12.21
N ILE A 81 0.26 -0.18 11.27
CA ILE A 81 -0.95 -0.92 10.91
C ILE A 81 -0.68 -1.61 9.58
N PHE A 82 -0.70 -2.94 9.57
CA PHE A 82 -0.90 -3.70 8.34
C PHE A 82 -2.40 -3.85 8.11
N SER A 83 -2.85 -3.57 6.89
CA SER A 83 -4.28 -3.53 6.54
C SER A 83 -4.57 -4.46 5.37
N GLY A 84 -5.69 -5.18 5.42
CA GLY A 84 -6.08 -6.11 4.36
C GLY A 84 -6.72 -7.40 4.88
N ALA A 85 -7.91 -7.71 4.36
CA ALA A 85 -8.66 -8.94 4.61
C ALA A 85 -8.18 -10.11 3.72
N ALA A 86 -8.89 -11.24 3.78
CA ALA A 86 -8.75 -12.32 2.79
C ALA A 86 -9.58 -11.99 1.53
N VAL A 87 -8.96 -11.33 0.54
CA VAL A 87 -9.68 -10.77 -0.62
C VAL A 87 -9.74 -11.75 -1.78
N TYR A 88 -8.60 -11.96 -2.46
CA TYR A 88 -8.49 -12.80 -3.66
C TYR A 88 -7.95 -14.20 -3.37
N THR A 89 -7.48 -14.42 -2.15
CA THR A 89 -7.03 -15.73 -1.64
C THR A 89 -7.56 -15.91 -0.22
N PRO A 90 -7.58 -17.14 0.33
CA PRO A 90 -8.11 -17.39 1.67
C PRO A 90 -7.19 -16.89 2.79
N PHE A 91 -6.12 -16.16 2.50
CA PHE A 91 -5.18 -15.66 3.49
C PHE A 91 -5.44 -14.20 3.80
N VAL A 92 -5.58 -13.86 5.07
CA VAL A 92 -5.73 -12.49 5.54
C VAL A 92 -4.42 -11.73 5.28
N GLU A 93 -4.45 -10.77 4.37
CA GLU A 93 -3.26 -10.09 3.86
C GLU A 93 -2.46 -9.40 4.99
N SER A 94 -3.13 -8.70 5.90
CA SER A 94 -2.44 -8.04 7.02
C SER A 94 -1.77 -9.01 7.99
N CYS A 95 -2.36 -10.18 8.22
CA CYS A 95 -1.78 -11.24 9.03
C CYS A 95 -0.50 -11.77 8.38
N ILE A 96 -0.54 -12.07 7.08
CA ILE A 96 0.64 -12.51 6.31
C ILE A 96 1.77 -11.48 6.40
N MET A 97 1.44 -10.19 6.22
CA MET A 97 2.41 -9.11 6.35
C MET A 97 3.05 -9.05 7.74
N LYS A 98 2.27 -9.26 8.81
CA LYS A 98 2.81 -9.33 10.18
C LYS A 98 3.78 -10.49 10.36
N GLU A 99 3.47 -11.68 9.83
CA GLU A 99 4.39 -12.82 9.94
C GLU A 99 5.72 -12.57 9.22
N TYR A 100 5.71 -11.94 8.04
CA TYR A 100 6.95 -11.52 7.39
C TYR A 100 7.65 -10.36 8.10
N ALA A 101 6.91 -9.40 8.65
CA ALA A 101 7.47 -8.28 9.41
C ALA A 101 8.30 -8.75 10.62
N LYS A 102 7.87 -9.83 11.29
CA LYS A 102 8.67 -10.46 12.36
C LYS A 102 10.03 -10.95 11.85
N LEU A 103 10.07 -11.56 10.66
CA LEU A 103 11.31 -12.01 10.02
C LEU A 103 12.22 -10.83 9.62
N LEU A 104 11.63 -9.65 9.39
CA LEU A 104 12.36 -8.39 9.17
C LEU A 104 12.81 -7.71 10.48
N GLY A 105 12.57 -8.32 11.64
CA GLY A 105 12.96 -7.77 12.94
C GLY A 105 12.08 -6.62 13.44
N LEU A 106 10.89 -6.42 12.86
CA LEU A 106 9.95 -5.41 13.36
C LEU A 106 9.32 -5.89 14.69
N PRO A 107 9.32 -5.06 15.74
CA PRO A 107 8.76 -5.44 17.04
C PRO A 107 7.26 -5.74 16.94
N GLY A 108 6.84 -6.92 17.41
CA GLY A 108 5.46 -7.39 17.28
C GLY A 108 4.42 -6.54 18.03
N ASP A 109 4.84 -5.88 19.11
CA ASP A 109 4.04 -4.95 19.91
C ASP A 109 3.85 -3.58 19.24
N SER A 110 4.69 -3.26 18.24
CA SER A 110 4.50 -2.07 17.41
C SER A 110 3.47 -2.28 16.29
N ILE A 111 3.08 -3.53 16.02
CA ILE A 111 2.22 -3.92 14.89
C ILE A 111 0.77 -4.16 15.33
N LEU A 112 -0.13 -3.37 14.75
CA LEU A 112 -1.58 -3.54 14.78
C LEU A 112 -2.06 -4.20 13.48
N LEU A 113 -3.11 -5.03 13.58
CA LEU A 113 -3.71 -5.71 12.44
C LEU A 113 -5.10 -5.13 12.13
N GLU A 114 -5.28 -4.69 10.89
CA GLU A 114 -6.56 -4.33 10.31
C GLU A 114 -6.93 -5.43 9.28
N THR A 115 -8.06 -6.11 9.46
CA THR A 115 -8.40 -7.35 8.72
C THR A 115 -9.72 -7.27 7.94
N GLN A 116 -10.31 -6.08 7.79
CA GLN A 116 -11.60 -5.85 7.14
C GLN A 116 -11.46 -5.26 5.74
N ALA A 117 -10.33 -4.63 5.41
CA ALA A 117 -10.17 -3.97 4.13
C ALA A 117 -10.14 -4.93 2.93
N GLU A 118 -11.04 -4.72 1.95
CA GLU A 118 -11.11 -5.51 0.72
C GLU A 118 -10.66 -4.75 -0.52
N THR A 119 -10.48 -3.43 -0.41
CA THR A 119 -10.07 -2.55 -1.51
C THR A 119 -9.05 -1.50 -1.07
N SER A 120 -8.45 -0.81 -2.04
CA SER A 120 -7.49 0.26 -1.77
C SER A 120 -8.01 1.31 -0.79
N VAL A 121 -9.23 1.82 -0.98
CA VAL A 121 -9.82 2.86 -0.11
C VAL A 121 -10.18 2.32 1.26
N ASP A 122 -10.64 1.06 1.34
CA ASP A 122 -10.97 0.40 2.60
C ASP A 122 -9.74 0.29 3.50
N ASN A 123 -8.55 0.06 2.91
CA ASN A 123 -7.31 -0.02 3.68
C ASN A 123 -7.10 1.25 4.51
N ILE A 124 -7.34 2.43 3.92
CA ILE A 124 -7.16 3.71 4.61
C ILE A 124 -8.31 3.96 5.58
N TYR A 125 -9.55 3.67 5.16
CA TYR A 125 -10.74 3.86 5.97
C TYR A 125 -10.70 3.06 7.27
N TYR A 126 -10.53 1.73 7.19
CA TYR A 126 -10.51 0.87 8.37
C TYR A 126 -9.25 1.07 9.21
N SER A 127 -8.10 1.40 8.60
CA SER A 127 -6.90 1.77 9.35
C SER A 127 -7.11 3.06 10.16
N ASN A 128 -7.81 4.06 9.63
CA ASN A 128 -8.17 5.26 10.38
C ASN A 128 -9.13 4.94 11.55
N LEU A 129 -10.09 4.04 11.37
CA LEU A 129 -10.95 3.60 12.48
C LEU A 129 -10.14 2.89 13.58
N LEU A 130 -9.23 1.98 13.17
CA LEU A 130 -8.36 1.26 14.10
C LEU A 130 -7.40 2.21 14.81
N ALA A 131 -6.82 3.17 14.10
CA ALA A 131 -5.94 4.19 14.67
C ALA A 131 -6.67 5.02 15.74
N ARG A 132 -7.88 5.53 15.43
CA ARG A 132 -8.71 6.28 16.38
C ARG A 132 -9.06 5.49 17.62
N LYS A 133 -9.39 4.21 17.48
CA LYS A 133 -9.66 3.30 18.61
C LYS A 133 -8.45 3.15 19.55
N ASN A 134 -7.24 3.29 19.01
CA ASN A 134 -5.99 3.24 19.77
C ASN A 134 -5.43 4.64 20.08
N GLU A 135 -6.25 5.70 19.94
CA GLU A 135 -5.88 7.09 20.22
C GLU A 135 -4.72 7.64 19.37
N LEU A 136 -4.46 7.00 18.22
CA LEU A 136 -3.45 7.41 17.23
C LEU A 136 -4.09 8.38 16.23
N LYS A 137 -3.51 9.59 16.10
CA LYS A 137 -4.13 10.70 15.35
C LYS A 137 -3.43 10.98 14.03
N ASP A 138 -2.11 10.88 14.02
CA ASP A 138 -1.30 11.27 12.87
C ASP A 138 -0.85 10.04 12.06
N LEU A 139 -1.50 9.85 10.91
CA LEU A 139 -1.30 8.70 10.03
C LEU A 139 -0.31 9.04 8.91
N LEU A 140 0.64 8.14 8.67
CA LEU A 140 1.50 8.14 7.49
C LEU A 140 1.23 6.89 6.65
N VAL A 141 0.76 7.05 5.41
CA VAL A 141 0.46 5.93 4.51
C VAL A 141 1.69 5.60 3.66
N ALA A 142 2.25 4.41 3.84
CA ALA A 142 3.40 3.90 3.11
C ALA A 142 2.96 2.98 1.97
N THR A 143 3.21 3.41 0.72
CA THR A 143 2.75 2.68 -0.47
C THR A 143 3.55 3.06 -1.71
N ASP A 144 3.17 2.59 -2.88
CA ASP A 144 3.77 2.96 -4.16
C ASP A 144 3.21 4.29 -4.72
N MET A 145 3.90 4.87 -5.70
CA MET A 145 3.48 6.17 -6.27
C MET A 145 2.11 6.11 -6.97
N PHE A 146 1.74 4.98 -7.58
CA PHE A 146 0.45 4.86 -8.26
C PHE A 146 -0.71 4.83 -7.26
N GLN A 147 -0.57 4.06 -6.17
CA GLN A 147 -1.55 4.04 -5.07
C GLN A 147 -1.60 5.39 -4.35
N SER A 148 -0.47 6.09 -4.21
CA SER A 148 -0.41 7.42 -3.59
C SER A 148 -1.31 8.44 -4.29
N LEU A 149 -1.45 8.36 -5.62
CA LEU A 149 -2.37 9.22 -6.39
C LEU A 149 -3.84 8.89 -6.08
N ARG A 150 -4.17 7.60 -5.94
CA ARG A 150 -5.53 7.14 -5.61
C ARG A 150 -5.92 7.53 -4.19
N TYR A 151 -4.99 7.46 -3.24
CA TYR A 151 -5.23 7.90 -1.87
C TYR A 151 -5.38 9.41 -1.76
N ALA A 152 -4.60 10.20 -2.50
CA ALA A 152 -4.82 11.64 -2.58
C ALA A 152 -6.23 11.97 -3.12
N GLN A 153 -6.74 11.19 -4.08
CA GLN A 153 -8.10 11.34 -4.58
C GLN A 153 -9.16 10.92 -3.55
N PHE A 154 -8.91 9.86 -2.78
CA PHE A 154 -9.76 9.44 -1.66
C PHE A 154 -9.83 10.49 -0.55
N GLN A 155 -8.69 11.08 -0.18
CA GLN A 155 -8.61 12.14 0.83
C GLN A 155 -9.46 13.36 0.43
N LYS A 156 -9.49 13.73 -0.86
CA LYS A 156 -10.36 14.81 -1.36
C LYS A 156 -11.86 14.52 -1.29
N GLN A 157 -12.25 13.25 -1.22
CA GLN A 157 -13.65 12.80 -1.17
C GLN A 157 -14.15 12.58 0.25
N THR A 158 -13.29 12.67 1.26
CA THR A 158 -13.61 12.33 2.65
C THR A 158 -13.04 13.36 3.62
N ASN A 159 -13.43 13.29 4.89
CA ASN A 159 -12.85 14.12 5.96
C ASN A 159 -11.68 13.41 6.66
N ILE A 160 -11.18 12.30 6.12
CA ILE A 160 -10.09 11.53 6.73
C ILE A 160 -8.77 12.18 6.36
N GLN A 161 -8.04 12.65 7.38
CA GLN A 161 -6.73 13.27 7.20
C GLN A 161 -5.62 12.24 7.41
N PHE A 162 -4.66 12.23 6.48
CA PHE A 162 -3.45 11.41 6.55
C PHE A 162 -2.37 11.99 5.65
N ASN A 163 -1.13 11.64 5.93
CA ASN A 163 0.02 11.92 5.09
C ASN A 163 0.34 10.71 4.22
N ILE A 164 0.98 10.90 3.08
CA ILE A 164 1.33 9.82 2.15
C ILE A 164 2.82 9.89 1.86
N VAL A 165 3.51 8.77 2.02
CA VAL A 165 4.91 8.62 1.66
C VAL A 165 5.07 7.53 0.59
N PRO A 166 5.21 7.92 -0.69
CA PRO A 166 5.50 6.98 -1.75
C PRO A 166 6.88 6.35 -1.55
N MET A 167 7.00 5.08 -1.89
CA MET A 167 8.24 4.32 -1.82
C MET A 167 9.33 4.93 -2.71
N ILE A 168 10.49 5.17 -2.10
CA ILE A 168 11.74 5.49 -2.81
C ILE A 168 12.49 4.18 -3.01
N LYS A 169 12.58 3.71 -4.26
CA LYS A 169 13.14 2.39 -4.57
C LYS A 169 14.59 2.24 -4.11
N ASP A 170 15.38 3.31 -4.23
CA ASP A 170 16.80 3.30 -3.86
C ASP A 170 17.02 3.21 -2.34
N SER A 171 15.96 3.35 -1.55
CA SER A 171 15.99 3.20 -0.09
C SER A 171 15.71 1.76 0.38
N ILE A 172 15.43 0.82 -0.52
CA ILE A 172 15.15 -0.58 -0.17
C ILE A 172 15.97 -1.54 -1.04
N ASP A 173 16.28 -2.71 -0.50
CA ASP A 173 16.92 -3.78 -1.26
C ASP A 173 15.90 -4.51 -2.14
N LEU A 174 15.84 -4.17 -3.43
CA LEU A 174 14.93 -4.80 -4.39
C LEU A 174 15.26 -6.27 -4.68
N ASP A 175 16.50 -6.69 -4.43
CA ASP A 175 16.96 -8.06 -4.64
C ASP A 175 16.77 -8.94 -3.39
N PHE A 176 16.33 -8.35 -2.28
CA PHE A 176 16.05 -9.08 -1.05
C PHE A 176 15.09 -10.24 -1.28
N ARG A 177 15.39 -11.39 -0.69
CA ARG A 177 14.50 -12.55 -0.64
C ARG A 177 14.51 -13.13 0.77
N PHE A 178 13.32 -13.47 1.28
CA PHE A 178 13.24 -14.22 2.52
C PHE A 178 13.84 -15.61 2.34
N LYS A 179 14.75 -15.98 3.23
CA LYS A 179 15.35 -17.33 3.27
C LYS A 179 14.51 -18.33 4.04
N VAL A 180 13.56 -17.84 4.84
CA VAL A 180 12.72 -18.63 5.73
C VAL A 180 11.26 -18.40 5.35
N ALA A 181 10.51 -19.49 5.23
CA ALA A 181 9.06 -19.43 5.02
C ALA A 181 8.35 -19.10 6.34
N ILE A 182 7.25 -18.36 6.25
CA ILE A 182 6.36 -18.12 7.38
C ILE A 182 5.42 -19.31 7.60
N ASN A 183 4.83 -19.41 8.79
CA ASN A 183 3.65 -20.24 9.00
C ASN A 183 2.41 -19.48 8.53
N ASP A 184 2.02 -19.65 7.27
CA ASP A 184 0.88 -18.97 6.65
C ASP A 184 -0.49 -19.49 7.15
N SER A 185 -0.52 -20.69 7.73
CA SER A 185 -1.75 -21.37 8.15
C SER A 185 -2.49 -20.62 9.26
N VAL A 186 -1.77 -19.85 10.08
CA VAL A 186 -2.37 -19.00 11.12
C VAL A 186 -3.16 -17.82 10.53
N CYS A 187 -2.92 -17.49 9.27
CA CYS A 187 -3.57 -16.41 8.54
C CYS A 187 -4.69 -16.90 7.62
N TYR A 188 -4.99 -18.20 7.62
CA TYR A 188 -6.03 -18.78 6.79
C TYR A 188 -7.44 -18.47 7.33
N GLN A 189 -8.31 -17.96 6.48
CA GLN A 189 -9.70 -17.66 6.78
C GLN A 189 -10.61 -18.82 6.33
N LYS A 190 -11.12 -19.59 7.29
CA LYS A 190 -12.11 -20.64 7.02
C LYS A 190 -13.39 -20.05 6.42
N GLY A 191 -13.93 -20.71 5.39
CA GLY A 191 -15.16 -20.28 4.73
C GLY A 191 -14.98 -19.09 3.78
N TRP A 192 -13.73 -18.75 3.42
CA TRP A 192 -13.44 -17.70 2.46
C TRP A 192 -14.13 -17.92 1.11
N VAL A 193 -14.62 -16.81 0.53
CA VAL A 193 -15.20 -16.75 -0.81
C VAL A 193 -14.49 -15.64 -1.58
N ASP A 194 -13.97 -15.97 -2.77
CA ASP A 194 -13.29 -15.03 -3.67
C ASP A 194 -14.10 -13.75 -3.86
N TYR A 195 -13.44 -12.61 -3.64
CA TYR A 195 -13.99 -11.28 -3.84
C TYR A 195 -14.64 -11.10 -5.23
N LYS A 196 -14.10 -11.72 -6.28
CA LYS A 196 -14.67 -11.69 -7.63
C LYS A 196 -16.06 -12.33 -7.71
N LYS A 197 -16.38 -13.28 -6.82
CA LYS A 197 -17.69 -13.92 -6.72
C LYS A 197 -18.66 -13.15 -5.83
N ARG A 198 -18.14 -12.29 -4.94
CA ARG A 198 -18.94 -11.48 -4.01
C ARG A 198 -19.34 -10.13 -4.60
N LYS A 199 -18.50 -9.53 -5.44
CA LYS A 199 -18.69 -8.16 -5.94
C LYS A 199 -18.61 -8.05 -7.47
N PRO A 200 -19.49 -7.27 -8.11
CA PRO A 200 -19.46 -7.04 -9.55
C PRO A 200 -18.21 -6.25 -9.97
N SER A 201 -17.77 -6.42 -11.22
CA SER A 201 -16.52 -5.83 -11.73
C SER A 201 -16.45 -4.31 -11.65
N TYR A 202 -17.56 -3.60 -11.87
CA TYR A 202 -17.60 -2.13 -11.83
C TYR A 202 -17.28 -1.57 -10.44
N GLU A 203 -17.78 -2.21 -9.38
CA GLU A 203 -17.54 -1.81 -8.00
C GLU A 203 -16.08 -2.03 -7.63
N ARG A 204 -15.54 -3.20 -8.01
CA ARG A 204 -14.13 -3.54 -7.81
C ARG A 204 -13.20 -2.53 -8.47
N PHE A 205 -13.49 -2.14 -9.71
CA PHE A 205 -12.70 -1.16 -10.45
C PHE A 205 -12.79 0.25 -9.83
N ALA A 206 -14.00 0.69 -9.48
CA ALA A 206 -14.22 2.00 -8.87
C ALA A 206 -13.44 2.17 -7.56
N LYS A 207 -13.61 1.24 -6.62
CA LYS A 207 -12.93 1.29 -5.32
C LYS A 207 -11.42 1.11 -5.42
N SER A 208 -10.94 0.22 -6.31
CA SER A 208 -9.51 0.06 -6.57
C SER A 208 -8.89 1.33 -7.18
N GLY A 209 -9.68 2.09 -7.94
CA GLY A 209 -9.30 3.37 -8.54
C GLY A 209 -9.32 4.58 -7.60
N GLY A 210 -9.64 4.40 -6.31
CA GLY A 210 -9.69 5.51 -5.35
C GLY A 210 -11.03 6.23 -5.26
N LYS A 211 -12.09 5.71 -5.90
CA LYS A 211 -13.46 6.22 -5.71
C LYS A 211 -14.00 5.71 -4.38
N PHE A 212 -14.41 6.62 -3.51
CA PHE A 212 -15.16 6.24 -2.31
C PHE A 212 -16.63 6.03 -2.71
N LEU A 213 -17.19 4.87 -2.37
CA LEU A 213 -18.60 4.55 -2.57
C LEU A 213 -19.28 4.52 -1.20
N PRO A 214 -20.13 5.52 -0.86
CA PRO A 214 -20.74 5.64 0.47
C PRO A 214 -21.65 4.47 0.85
N ASP A 215 -22.19 3.76 -0.13
CA ASP A 215 -23.34 2.84 0.03
C ASP A 215 -23.03 1.52 0.75
N GLU A 216 -21.82 1.36 1.29
CA GLU A 216 -21.43 0.17 2.07
C GLU A 216 -21.08 0.48 3.54
N VAL A 217 -21.25 1.73 3.97
CA VAL A 217 -20.93 2.16 5.34
C VAL A 217 -22.20 2.36 6.19
N VAL A 218 -23.38 1.98 5.67
CA VAL A 218 -24.59 1.85 6.49
C VAL A 218 -25.34 0.56 6.12
N LYS A 219 -24.89 -0.56 6.69
CA LYS A 219 -25.76 -1.63 7.19
C LYS A 219 -25.14 -2.26 8.43
#